data_AF-A0A0W1AU30-F1
#
_entry.id   AF-A0A0W1AU30-F1
#
_cell.length_a   1.000
_cell.length_b   1.000
_cell.length_c   1.000
_cell.angle_alpha   90.00
_cell.angle_beta   90.00
_cell.angle_gamma   90.00
#
_symmetry.space_group_name_H-M   'P 1'
#
loop_
_entity.id
_entity.type
_entity.pdbx_description
1 polymer ?
#
loop_
_entity_poly.entity_id
_entity_poly.type
_entity_poly.pdbx_seq_one_letter_code
_entity_poly.pdbx_strand_id
1 'polypeptide(L)'
;MPRWYINELKRYERQWKKERMLCRVWLAEEGKQYLFQSGTGVMYYPSTATNTWSKFLKKNKFPHVKLHGLRHTAATLLREHGADQRNIQKFLRHAKMETTDRYTHEAETVSRALIAPLEAMGPRLPKFAP
;
A
#
# COMPACT_ATOMS: atom_id res chain seq x y z
N MET A 1 -2.54 -6.35 -8.99
CA MET A 1 -2.01 -6.42 -7.62
C MET A 1 -2.03 -7.87 -7.14
N PRO A 2 -1.12 -8.28 -6.23
CA PRO A 2 -1.10 -9.64 -5.70
C PRO A 2 -2.42 -10.04 -5.03
N ARG A 3 -2.86 -11.29 -5.16
CA ARG A 3 -4.16 -11.75 -4.60
C ARG A 3 -4.16 -11.71 -3.08
N TRP A 4 -3.04 -12.08 -2.45
CA TRP A 4 -2.91 -11.99 -1.00
C TRP A 4 -3.14 -10.57 -0.49
N TYR A 5 -2.61 -9.55 -1.20
CA TYR A 5 -2.78 -8.15 -0.85
C TYR A 5 -4.24 -7.69 -0.98
N ILE A 6 -4.91 -8.10 -2.06
CA ILE A 6 -6.35 -7.83 -2.23
C ILE A 6 -7.18 -8.49 -1.13
N ASN A 7 -6.82 -9.71 -0.71
CA ASN A 7 -7.50 -10.39 0.39
C ASN A 7 -7.30 -9.68 1.74
N GLU A 8 -6.10 -9.16 2.00
CA GLU A 8 -5.82 -8.33 3.17
C GLU A 8 -6.64 -7.02 3.14
N LEU A 9 -6.74 -6.35 1.99
CA LEU A 9 -7.60 -5.17 1.85
C LEU A 9 -9.08 -5.48 2.12
N LYS A 10 -9.59 -6.64 1.65
CA LYS A 10 -10.96 -7.07 1.95
C LYS A 10 -11.17 -7.33 3.45
N ARG A 11 -10.18 -7.89 4.13
CA ARG A 11 -10.23 -8.08 5.59
C ARG A 11 -10.24 -6.74 6.32
N TYR A 12 -9.36 -5.84 5.90
CA TYR A 12 -9.31 -4.48 6.43
C TYR A 12 -10.63 -3.73 6.21
N GLU A 13 -11.26 -3.85 5.05
CA GLU A 13 -12.57 -3.23 4.76
C GLU A 13 -13.65 -3.71 5.74
N ARG A 14 -13.66 -4.99 6.12
CA ARG A 14 -14.60 -5.51 7.13
C ARG A 14 -14.36 -4.89 8.50
N GLN A 15 -13.10 -4.75 8.91
CA GLN A 15 -12.74 -4.09 10.15
C GLN A 15 -13.13 -2.61 10.12
N TRP A 16 -12.81 -1.92 9.02
CA TRP A 16 -13.17 -0.53 8.78
C TRP A 16 -14.69 -0.29 8.90
N LYS A 17 -15.51 -1.18 8.32
CA LYS A 17 -16.98 -1.10 8.44
C LYS A 17 -17.44 -1.26 9.89
N LYS A 18 -16.84 -2.17 10.66
CA LYS A 18 -17.11 -2.33 12.10
C LYS A 18 -16.74 -1.07 12.88
N GLU A 19 -15.54 -0.54 12.67
CA GLU A 19 -15.08 0.69 13.31
C GLU A 19 -16.01 1.86 12.99
N ARG A 20 -16.46 2.00 11.74
CA ARG A 20 -17.44 3.01 11.34
C ARG A 20 -18.77 2.86 12.06
N MET A 21 -19.31 1.64 12.17
CA MET A 21 -20.58 1.40 12.88
C MET A 21 -20.48 1.69 14.39
N LEU A 22 -19.32 1.46 14.98
CA LEU A 22 -19.07 1.71 16.41
C LEU A 22 -18.71 3.18 16.69
N CYS A 23 -18.38 3.95 15.65
CA CYS A 23 -17.94 5.33 15.80
C CYS A 23 -19.13 6.23 16.16
N ARG A 24 -19.06 6.84 17.35
CA ARG A 24 -20.12 7.73 17.85
C ARG A 24 -20.14 9.09 17.14
N VAL A 25 -18.98 9.54 16.65
CA VAL A 25 -18.81 10.85 16.01
C VAL A 25 -18.02 10.69 14.73
N TRP A 26 -18.68 10.91 13.60
CA TRP A 26 -18.08 10.85 12.27
C TRP A 26 -17.81 12.26 11.76
N LEU A 27 -16.54 12.56 11.48
CA LEU A 27 -16.04 13.89 11.13
C LEU A 27 -15.60 14.00 9.66
N ALA A 28 -15.85 12.98 8.84
CA ALA A 28 -15.51 13.07 7.42
C ALA A 28 -16.37 14.14 6.73
N GLU A 29 -15.77 14.86 5.78
CA GLU A 29 -16.51 15.76 4.90
C GLU A 29 -17.56 14.99 4.08
N GLU A 30 -18.67 15.67 3.76
CA GLU A 30 -19.76 15.07 3.00
C GLU A 30 -19.28 14.51 1.65
N GLY A 31 -19.67 13.28 1.35
CA GLY A 31 -19.24 12.56 0.15
C GLY A 31 -17.80 12.04 0.17
N LYS A 32 -16.99 12.32 1.20
CA LYS A 32 -15.63 11.77 1.32
C LYS A 32 -15.59 10.53 2.22
N GLN A 33 -14.92 9.49 1.72
CA GLN A 33 -14.64 8.28 2.48
C GLN A 33 -13.18 7.87 2.30
N TYR A 34 -12.41 7.98 3.38
CA TYR A 34 -11.00 7.58 3.37
C TYR A 34 -10.85 6.12 3.77
N LEU A 35 -10.10 5.37 2.96
CA LEU A 35 -9.77 3.97 3.27
C LEU A 35 -8.92 3.90 4.55
N PHE A 36 -7.87 4.72 4.65
CA PHE A 36 -7.03 4.83 5.84
C PHE A 36 -7.40 6.10 6.62
N GLN A 37 -7.89 5.93 7.84
CA GLN A 37 -8.55 6.99 8.61
C GLN A 37 -8.27 6.87 10.11
N SER A 38 -8.41 7.96 10.86
CA SER A 38 -7.98 8.07 12.27
C SER A 38 -8.97 7.52 13.33
N GLY A 39 -9.98 6.76 12.92
CA GLY A 39 -11.09 6.27 13.74
C GLY A 39 -12.39 7.06 13.58
N THR A 40 -12.32 8.33 13.15
CA THR A 40 -13.46 9.26 13.05
C THR A 40 -13.82 9.61 11.60
N GLY A 41 -13.27 8.90 10.63
CA GLY A 41 -13.54 9.12 9.22
C GLY A 41 -12.68 10.20 8.56
N VAL A 42 -11.82 10.89 9.30
CA VAL A 42 -10.85 11.83 8.72
C VAL A 42 -9.56 11.11 8.33
N MET A 43 -8.89 11.66 7.31
CA MET A 43 -7.61 11.12 6.85
C MET A 43 -6.55 11.21 7.94
N TYR A 44 -5.60 10.27 7.93
CA TYR A 44 -4.39 10.42 8.72
C TYR A 44 -3.55 11.61 8.25
N TYR A 45 -2.81 12.23 9.18
CA TYR A 45 -1.76 13.17 8.81
C TYR A 45 -0.73 12.49 7.89
N PRO A 46 -0.14 13.20 6.91
CA PRO A 46 0.85 12.62 5.99
C PRO A 46 2.05 11.97 6.70
N SER A 47 2.43 12.49 7.87
CA SER A 47 3.53 11.97 8.68
C SER A 47 3.17 10.71 9.46
N THR A 48 1.88 10.37 9.62
CA THR A 48 1.43 9.25 10.45
C THR A 48 2.01 7.93 9.98
N ALA A 49 2.03 7.66 8.66
CA ALA A 49 2.60 6.42 8.14
C ALA A 49 4.09 6.28 8.49
N THR A 50 4.88 7.33 8.27
CA THR A 50 6.32 7.36 8.61
C THR A 50 6.56 7.22 10.10
N ASN A 51 5.76 7.88 10.93
CA ASN A 51 5.88 7.82 12.39
C ASN A 51 5.51 6.43 12.94
N THR A 52 4.43 5.84 12.44
CA THR A 52 4.01 4.48 12.78
C THR A 52 5.07 3.47 12.38
N TRP A 53 5.67 3.62 11.19
CA TRP A 53 6.78 2.79 10.74
C TRP A 53 8.00 2.90 11.65
N SER A 54 8.43 4.12 12.00
CA SER A 54 9.56 4.33 12.92
C SER A 54 9.29 3.71 14.30
N LYS A 55 8.07 3.83 14.82
CA LYS A 55 7.65 3.16 16.08
C LYS A 55 7.70 1.64 15.96
N PHE A 56 7.25 1.09 14.83
CA PHE A 56 7.29 -0.34 14.55
C PHE A 56 8.73 -0.87 14.53
N LEU A 57 9.65 -0.20 13.84
CA LEU A 57 11.07 -0.58 13.81
C LEU A 57 11.67 -0.58 15.21
N LYS A 58 11.44 0.49 15.99
CA LYS A 58 11.93 0.59 17.37
C LYS A 58 11.37 -0.51 18.27
N LYS A 59 10.07 -0.78 18.19
CA LYS A 59 9.40 -1.82 18.98
C LYS A 59 9.99 -3.22 18.74
N ASN A 60 10.36 -3.51 17.48
CA ASN A 60 10.88 -4.82 17.08
C ASN A 60 12.42 -4.87 17.03
N LYS A 61 13.11 -3.83 17.50
CA LYS A 61 14.59 -3.72 17.52
C LYS A 61 15.22 -3.88 16.12
N PHE A 62 14.54 -3.41 15.07
CA PHE A 62 15.08 -3.39 13.72
C PHE A 62 15.97 -2.16 13.48
N PRO A 63 16.96 -2.26 12.58
CA PRO A 63 17.75 -1.11 12.15
C PRO A 63 16.85 -0.03 11.53
N HIS A 64 17.31 1.22 11.58
CA HIS A 64 16.55 2.33 11.01
C HIS A 64 16.54 2.23 9.48
N VAL A 65 15.35 2.04 8.92
CA VAL A 65 15.11 2.06 7.47
C VAL A 65 13.96 3.02 7.18
N LYS A 66 14.11 3.89 6.18
CA LYS A 66 13.04 4.81 5.77
C LYS A 66 11.86 4.01 5.20
N LEU A 67 10.63 4.45 5.48
CA LEU A 67 9.43 3.81 4.93
C LEU A 67 9.45 3.79 3.39
N HIS A 68 9.91 4.88 2.77
CA HIS A 68 10.07 4.95 1.30
C HIS A 68 11.12 3.96 0.76
N GLY A 69 12.05 3.48 1.61
CA GLY A 69 12.99 2.41 1.26
C GLY A 69 12.28 1.14 0.82
N LEU A 70 11.14 0.80 1.42
CA LEU A 70 10.35 -0.39 1.04
C LEU A 70 9.87 -0.32 -0.42
N ARG A 71 9.60 0.88 -0.93
CA ARG A 71 9.21 1.09 -2.32
C ARG A 71 10.39 0.85 -3.27
N HIS A 72 11.59 1.25 -2.89
CA HIS A 72 12.80 0.90 -3.65
C HIS A 72 13.07 -0.60 -3.62
N THR A 73 12.88 -1.25 -2.47
CA THR A 73 12.99 -2.71 -2.36
C THR A 73 12.02 -3.41 -3.31
N ALA A 74 10.76 -2.97 -3.39
CA ALA A 74 9.80 -3.52 -4.34
C ALA A 74 10.25 -3.34 -5.81
N ALA A 75 10.85 -2.19 -6.15
CA ALA A 75 11.41 -1.94 -7.48
C ALA A 75 12.57 -2.89 -7.81
N THR A 76 13.50 -3.06 -6.87
CA THR A 76 14.64 -3.97 -7.02
C THR A 76 14.18 -5.41 -7.17
N LEU A 77 13.24 -5.87 -6.34
CA LEU A 77 12.66 -7.21 -6.42
C LEU A 77 12.01 -7.47 -7.79
N LEU A 78 11.26 -6.51 -8.32
CA LEU A 78 10.68 -6.64 -9.67
C LEU A 78 11.77 -6.74 -10.75
N ARG A 79 12.85 -5.97 -10.63
CA ARG A 79 13.96 -6.01 -11.58
C ARG A 79 14.72 -7.33 -11.54
N GLU A 80 14.99 -7.84 -10.35
CA GLU A 80 15.65 -9.15 -10.14
C GLU A 80 14.85 -10.30 -10.75
N HIS A 81 13.53 -10.16 -10.83
CA HIS A 81 12.63 -11.16 -11.44
C HIS A 81 12.30 -10.86 -12.92
N GLY A 82 13.13 -10.05 -13.59
CA GLY A 82 13.06 -9.86 -15.04
C GLY A 82 12.05 -8.83 -15.52
N ALA A 83 11.46 -8.02 -14.64
CA ALA A 83 10.65 -6.89 -15.08
C ALA A 83 11.54 -5.81 -15.73
N ASP A 84 11.18 -5.37 -16.93
CA ASP A 84 11.88 -4.25 -17.57
C ASP A 84 11.62 -2.91 -16.86
N GLN A 85 12.48 -1.93 -17.14
CA GLN A 85 12.39 -0.61 -16.52
C GLN A 85 11.06 0.12 -16.81
N ARG A 86 10.47 -0.06 -18.00
CA ARG A 86 9.19 0.59 -18.37
C ARG A 86 8.05 0.01 -17.54
N ASN A 87 8.06 -1.29 -17.29
CA ASN A 87 7.07 -2.01 -16.51
C ASN A 87 7.23 -1.76 -15.01
N ILE A 88 8.46 -1.67 -14.50
CA ILE A 88 8.72 -1.22 -13.13
C ILE A 88 8.23 0.22 -12.95
N GLN A 89 8.53 1.11 -13.90
CA GLN A 89 8.02 2.48 -13.88
C GLN A 89 6.49 2.52 -13.90
N LYS A 90 5.83 1.74 -14.76
CA LYS A 90 4.36 1.61 -14.80
C LYS A 90 3.79 1.09 -13.47
N PHE A 91 4.39 0.05 -12.90
CA PHE A 91 3.99 -0.50 -11.61
C PHE A 91 4.16 0.51 -10.47
N LEU A 92 5.24 1.29 -10.51
CA LEU A 92 5.52 2.31 -9.51
C LEU A 92 4.75 3.62 -9.75
N ARG A 93 4.30 3.96 -10.97
CA ARG A 93 3.73 5.26 -11.44
C ARG A 93 2.51 5.79 -10.63
N HIS A 94 2.79 6.21 -9.40
CA HIS A 94 2.08 7.11 -8.50
C HIS A 94 3.08 8.01 -7.70
N ALA A 95 4.37 8.03 -8.05
CA ALA A 95 5.32 9.03 -7.56
C ALA A 95 5.85 9.80 -8.78
N LYS A 96 5.37 11.04 -8.93
CA LYS A 96 5.46 11.98 -10.06
C LYS A 96 6.45 11.69 -11.21
N MET A 97 5.90 11.78 -12.42
CA MET A 97 6.56 12.42 -13.57
C MET A 97 6.23 13.92 -13.56
N GLU A 98 7.10 14.71 -12.96
CA GLU A 98 7.40 16.05 -13.45
C GLU A 98 8.92 15.97 -13.66
N THR A 99 9.42 15.81 -14.88
CA THR A 99 9.10 16.57 -16.09
C THR A 99 8.59 15.73 -17.27
N THR A 100 7.82 16.43 -18.10
CA THR A 100 7.43 16.12 -19.49
C THR A 100 6.21 15.20 -19.66
N ASP A 101 5.08 15.89 -19.61
CA ASP A 101 3.95 15.88 -20.56
C ASP A 101 3.94 14.82 -21.69
N ARG A 102 2.70 14.37 -22.01
CA ARG A 102 2.29 13.47 -23.11
C ARG A 102 2.53 11.96 -22.95
N TYR A 103 1.52 11.21 -22.43
CA TYR A 103 1.15 9.83 -22.85
C TYR A 103 -0.25 9.50 -22.28
N THR A 104 -1.36 10.05 -22.79
CA THR A 104 -2.26 9.43 -23.80
C THR A 104 -2.40 7.89 -23.74
N HIS A 105 -3.55 7.42 -23.25
CA HIS A 105 -4.34 6.24 -23.66
C HIS A 105 -3.80 4.80 -23.64
N GLU A 106 -2.83 4.43 -22.80
CA GLU A 106 -2.53 3.00 -22.56
C GLU A 106 -2.51 2.66 -21.06
N ALA A 107 -3.69 2.70 -20.45
CA ALA A 107 -3.98 1.96 -19.21
C ALA A 107 -4.15 0.45 -19.52
N GLU A 108 -3.30 -0.09 -20.40
CA GLU A 108 -3.30 -1.50 -20.73
C GLU A 108 -2.57 -2.24 -19.60
N THR A 109 -3.39 -2.76 -18.69
CA THR A 109 -3.17 -3.94 -17.87
C THR A 109 -1.70 -4.28 -17.64
N VAL A 110 -1.12 -3.82 -16.53
CA VAL A 110 0.14 -4.39 -16.01
C VAL A 110 0.00 -5.90 -15.99
N SER A 111 0.73 -6.60 -16.88
CA SER A 111 0.59 -8.03 -17.10
C SER A 111 0.73 -8.79 -15.79
N ARG A 112 -0.13 -9.79 -15.56
CA ARG A 112 -0.09 -10.63 -14.34
C ARG A 112 1.29 -11.28 -14.14
N ALA A 113 2.03 -11.53 -15.22
CA ALA A 113 3.40 -12.03 -15.17
C ALA A 113 4.34 -11.10 -14.38
N LEU A 114 4.15 -9.78 -14.44
CA LEU A 114 4.95 -8.79 -13.70
C LEU A 114 4.68 -8.83 -12.19
N ILE A 115 3.53 -9.36 -11.77
CA ILE A 115 3.09 -9.39 -10.37
C ILE A 115 3.37 -10.76 -9.75
N ALA A 116 3.64 -11.79 -10.56
CA ALA A 116 3.93 -13.15 -10.10
C ALA A 116 5.05 -13.23 -9.03
N PRO A 117 6.16 -12.46 -9.12
CA PRO A 117 7.16 -12.44 -8.06
C PRO A 117 6.58 -11.97 -6.72
N LEU A 118 5.81 -10.88 -6.74
CA LEU A 118 5.16 -10.34 -5.56
C LEU A 118 4.03 -11.24 -5.04
N GLU A 119 3.40 -12.02 -5.92
CA GLU A 119 2.39 -13.03 -5.56
C GLU A 119 3.00 -14.13 -4.67
N ALA A 120 4.20 -14.61 -5.02
CA ALA A 120 4.90 -15.65 -4.26
C ALA A 120 5.43 -15.15 -2.89
N MET A 121 5.65 -13.85 -2.75
CA MET A 121 6.14 -13.21 -1.52
C MET A 121 5.03 -12.86 -0.51
N GLY A 122 3.86 -13.47 -0.61
CA GLY A 122 2.77 -13.27 0.34
C GLY A 122 3.22 -13.56 1.79
N PRO A 123 2.80 -12.75 2.78
CA PRO A 123 3.13 -13.02 4.16
C PRO A 123 2.59 -14.40 4.55
N ARG A 124 3.44 -15.22 5.19
CA ARG A 124 2.95 -16.41 5.91
C ARG A 124 2.07 -15.88 7.03
N LEU A 125 0.76 -15.79 6.78
CA LEU A 125 -0.19 -15.26 7.75
C LEU A 125 0.02 -16.02 9.06
N PRO A 126 0.45 -15.38 10.16
CA PRO A 126 0.37 -16.03 11.44
C PRO A 126 -1.10 -16.40 11.65
N LYS A 127 -1.37 -17.67 11.96
CA LYS A 127 -2.67 -18.08 12.46
C LYS A 127 -2.83 -17.34 13.80
N PHE A 128 -3.48 -16.18 13.80
CA PHE A 128 -3.98 -15.62 15.05
C PHE A 128 -5.04 -16.60 15.53
N ALA A 129 -4.74 -17.28 16.64
CA ALA A 129 -5.72 -18.06 17.38
C ALA A 129 -6.92 -17.15 17.74
N PRO A 130 -8.14 -17.71 17.77
CA PRO A 130 -9.38 -16.94 17.95
C PRO A 130 -9.36 -16.06 19.20
#